data_AF-A0A1S2W9J3-F1
#
_entry.id   AF-A0A1S2W9J3-F1
#
_cell.length_a   1.000
_cell.length_b   1.000
_cell.length_c   1.000
_cell.angle_alpha   90.00
_cell.angle_beta   90.00
_cell.angle_gamma   90.00
#
_symmetry.space_group_name_H-M   'P 1'
#
loop_
_entity.id
_entity.type
_entity.pdbx_description
1 polymer ?
#
loop_
_entity_poly.entity_id
_entity_poly.type
_entity_poly.pdbx_seq_one_letter_code
_entity_poly.pdbx_strand_id
1 'polypeptide(L)'
;MGKKQTHTFGFELSSLRGLSGVYVFRNANGNIEYVGTCKDIDDTKENWKSRMQSHHSYSGKKLTDEVTFMDVFIPDQSINNRGLLILEYLLIWYLRPPKNLPDGLGTHWRYFYWSWSEETVKAVARDKYDSIITTSVEEYLRSFRIKRIHRAYESDGSFTKYGSIREVGFIDESCLNNSVCTCFHCIARERHNVIFNDD
;
A
#
# COMPACT_ATOMS: atom_id res chain seq x y z
N MET A 1 23.60 -5.14 22.02
CA MET A 1 22.55 -4.18 21.61
C MET A 1 21.18 -4.80 21.88
N GLY A 2 20.31 -4.16 22.66
CA GLY A 2 19.02 -4.74 23.05
C GLY A 2 18.00 -4.76 21.92
N LYS A 3 17.19 -5.83 21.84
CA LYS A 3 16.09 -5.94 20.87
C LYS A 3 15.01 -4.90 21.19
N LYS A 4 14.57 -4.11 20.20
CA LYS A 4 13.44 -3.18 20.35
C LYS A 4 12.21 -3.72 19.65
N GLN A 5 11.02 -3.25 20.03
CA GLN A 5 9.80 -3.57 19.31
C GLN A 5 9.82 -2.85 17.96
N THR A 6 10.33 -3.53 16.93
CA THR A 6 10.44 -3.01 15.56
C THR A 6 9.35 -3.56 14.64
N HIS A 7 8.64 -4.60 15.08
CA HIS A 7 7.62 -5.26 14.29
C HIS A 7 6.22 -5.03 14.86
N THR A 8 5.24 -4.93 13.96
CA THR A 8 3.81 -4.92 14.31
C THR A 8 3.09 -5.95 13.44
N PHE A 9 2.50 -6.96 14.06
CA PHE A 9 1.96 -8.15 13.40
C PHE A 9 2.94 -8.80 12.41
N GLY A 10 4.24 -8.82 12.73
CA GLY A 10 5.26 -9.43 11.89
C GLY A 10 5.79 -8.53 10.78
N PHE A 11 5.21 -7.35 10.53
CA PHE A 11 5.83 -6.38 9.62
C PHE A 11 6.90 -5.57 10.35
N GLU A 12 8.12 -5.55 9.83
CA GLU A 12 9.20 -4.68 10.28
C GLU A 12 8.89 -3.23 9.87
N LEU A 13 8.54 -2.35 10.83
CA LEU A 13 8.10 -0.98 10.54
C LEU A 13 9.13 0.08 10.92
N SER A 14 10.23 -0.27 11.59
CA SER A 14 11.21 0.72 12.05
C SER A 14 11.87 1.47 10.90
N SER A 15 12.00 0.82 9.74
CA SER A 15 12.54 1.42 8.53
C SER A 15 11.56 2.29 7.73
N LEU A 16 10.33 2.46 8.22
CA LEU A 16 9.32 3.40 7.70
C LEU A 16 9.08 4.59 8.63
N ARG A 17 9.70 4.62 9.81
CA ARG A 17 9.49 5.68 10.79
C ARG A 17 9.85 7.03 10.17
N GLY A 18 8.96 8.01 10.31
CA GLY A 18 9.16 9.35 9.74
C GLY A 18 8.77 9.47 8.27
N LEU A 19 8.22 8.42 7.64
CA LEU A 19 7.80 8.43 6.24
C LEU A 19 6.28 8.35 6.09
N SER A 20 5.73 9.21 5.23
CA SER A 20 4.38 9.03 4.69
C SER A 20 4.39 8.15 3.45
N GLY A 21 3.34 7.36 3.26
CA GLY A 21 3.20 6.48 2.11
C GLY A 21 1.82 5.89 1.93
N VAL A 22 1.62 5.27 0.78
CA VAL A 22 0.46 4.43 0.48
C VAL A 22 0.92 2.98 0.53
N TYR A 23 0.20 2.11 1.23
CA TYR A 23 0.53 0.70 1.31
C TYR A 23 -0.52 -0.17 0.62
N VAL A 24 -0.06 -1.30 0.10
CA VAL A 24 -0.86 -2.34 -0.53
C VAL A 24 -0.63 -3.64 0.23
N PHE A 25 -1.69 -4.20 0.81
CA PHE A 25 -1.65 -5.52 1.41
C PHE A 25 -1.84 -6.59 0.35
N ARG A 26 -1.00 -7.64 0.41
CA ARG A 26 -1.09 -8.79 -0.47
C ARG A 26 -0.94 -10.10 0.30
N ASN A 27 -1.61 -11.14 -0.16
CA ASN A 27 -1.48 -12.48 0.40
C ASN A 27 -0.30 -13.26 -0.22
N ALA A 28 -0.07 -14.48 0.24
CA ALA A 28 1.05 -15.31 -0.21
C ALA A 28 1.04 -15.62 -1.72
N ASN A 29 -0.13 -15.58 -2.36
CA ASN A 29 -0.30 -15.79 -3.80
C ASN A 29 -0.05 -14.52 -4.63
N GLY A 30 0.24 -13.39 -3.99
CA GLY A 30 0.38 -12.09 -4.65
C GLY A 30 -0.96 -11.36 -4.86
N ASN A 31 -2.09 -11.93 -4.46
CA ASN A 31 -3.38 -11.27 -4.66
C ASN A 31 -3.46 -10.00 -3.78
N ILE A 32 -3.99 -8.95 -4.39
CA ILE A 32 -4.18 -7.64 -3.74
C ILE A 32 -5.42 -7.69 -2.87
N GLU A 33 -5.25 -7.35 -1.60
CA GLU A 33 -6.28 -7.43 -0.58
C GLU A 33 -6.87 -6.05 -0.27
N TYR A 34 -6.00 -5.06 -0.06
CA TYR A 34 -6.38 -3.73 0.41
C TYR A 34 -5.30 -2.68 0.07
N VAL A 35 -5.72 -1.43 -0.10
CA VAL A 35 -4.87 -0.26 -0.26
C VAL A 35 -5.24 0.77 0.80
N GLY A 36 -4.27 1.41 1.43
CA GLY A 36 -4.52 2.51 2.37
C GLY A 36 -3.33 3.44 2.50
N THR A 37 -3.51 4.55 3.23
CA THR A 37 -2.45 5.53 3.48
C THR A 37 -2.00 5.56 4.93
N CYS A 38 -0.74 5.91 5.15
CA CYS A 38 -0.21 6.24 6.47
C CYS A 38 0.62 7.52 6.40
N LYS A 39 0.44 8.38 7.40
CA LYS A 39 1.16 9.64 7.54
C LYS A 39 1.99 9.61 8.82
N ASP A 40 3.25 9.21 8.73
CA ASP A 40 4.14 9.14 9.88
C ASP A 40 5.14 10.32 9.88
N ILE A 41 4.66 11.55 10.07
CA ILE A 41 5.51 12.77 10.07
C ILE A 41 5.45 13.54 11.41
N ASP A 42 4.62 13.07 12.34
CA ASP A 42 4.42 13.68 13.65
C ASP A 42 4.20 12.56 14.66
N ASP A 43 5.19 12.35 15.54
CA ASP A 43 5.19 11.28 16.55
C ASP A 43 3.99 11.36 17.53
N THR A 44 3.22 12.47 17.52
CA THR A 44 1.99 12.65 18.32
C THR A 44 0.70 12.29 17.58
N LYS A 45 0.78 11.94 16.29
CA LYS A 45 -0.35 11.58 15.43
C LYS A 45 -0.30 10.09 15.05
N GLU A 46 -1.13 9.72 14.09
CA GLU A 46 -1.10 8.40 13.46
C GLU A 46 0.31 8.07 12.93
N ASN A 47 0.78 6.84 13.14
CA ASN A 47 2.02 6.32 12.59
C ASN A 47 1.80 4.89 12.04
N TRP A 48 2.83 4.30 11.43
CA TRP A 48 2.72 2.96 10.84
C TRP A 48 2.23 1.91 11.84
N LYS A 49 2.69 1.97 13.09
CA LYS A 49 2.26 1.03 14.14
C LYS A 49 0.77 1.20 14.44
N SER A 50 0.29 2.42 14.70
CA SER A 50 -1.12 2.66 15.00
C SER A 50 -2.02 2.35 13.79
N ARG A 51 -1.54 2.61 12.57
CA ARG A 51 -2.27 2.29 11.33
C ARG A 51 -2.43 0.77 11.18
N MET A 52 -1.36 -0.02 11.33
CA MET A 52 -1.46 -1.48 11.28
C MET A 52 -2.37 -2.03 12.39
N GLN A 53 -2.28 -1.49 13.61
CA GLN A 53 -3.19 -1.82 14.71
C GLN A 53 -4.65 -1.53 14.37
N SER A 54 -4.94 -0.38 13.75
CA SER A 54 -6.30 -0.06 13.32
C SER A 54 -6.81 -1.06 12.29
N HIS A 55 -5.97 -1.59 11.39
CA HIS A 55 -6.44 -2.55 10.39
C HIS A 55 -6.66 -3.97 10.90
N HIS A 56 -6.13 -4.31 12.08
CA HIS A 56 -6.26 -5.64 12.68
C HIS A 56 -7.39 -5.75 13.70
N SER A 57 -7.82 -4.64 14.31
CA SER A 57 -8.54 -4.67 15.60
C SER A 57 -10.08 -4.54 15.51
N TYR A 58 -10.69 -4.46 14.33
CA TYR A 58 -12.15 -4.26 14.17
C TYR A 58 -12.81 -5.32 13.25
N SER A 59 -14.14 -5.41 13.32
CA SER A 59 -14.94 -6.28 12.45
C SER A 59 -14.87 -5.80 10.98
N GLY A 60 -14.45 -6.65 10.05
CA GLY A 60 -14.10 -6.23 8.69
C GLY A 60 -12.64 -5.77 8.53
N LYS A 61 -11.76 -6.24 9.43
CA LYS A 61 -10.31 -6.03 9.41
C LYS A 61 -9.71 -6.18 8.01
N LYS A 62 -8.86 -5.23 7.61
CA LYS A 62 -8.15 -5.27 6.33
C LYS A 62 -6.85 -6.04 6.43
N LEU A 63 -6.27 -6.11 7.63
CA LEU A 63 -5.09 -6.90 7.94
C LEU A 63 -5.52 -8.24 8.56
N THR A 64 -5.62 -9.28 7.73
CA THR A 64 -5.87 -10.67 8.13
C THR A 64 -4.56 -11.45 8.22
N ASP A 65 -4.58 -12.68 8.75
CA ASP A 65 -3.38 -13.52 8.84
C ASP A 65 -2.88 -14.05 7.49
N GLU A 66 -3.74 -14.02 6.46
CA GLU A 66 -3.42 -14.35 5.08
C GLU A 66 -2.52 -13.30 4.41
N VAL A 67 -2.58 -12.04 4.87
CA VAL A 67 -1.71 -10.98 4.36
C VAL A 67 -0.27 -11.32 4.72
N THR A 68 0.55 -11.50 3.69
CA THR A 68 1.95 -11.93 3.81
C THR A 68 2.92 -10.79 3.42
N PHE A 69 2.49 -9.89 2.55
CA PHE A 69 3.30 -8.78 2.05
C PHE A 69 2.59 -7.45 2.25
N MET A 70 3.39 -6.41 2.48
CA MET A 70 2.98 -5.03 2.41
C MET A 70 3.92 -4.28 1.48
N ASP A 71 3.40 -3.76 0.36
CA ASP A 71 4.15 -2.94 -0.57
C ASP A 71 3.84 -1.47 -0.32
N VAL A 72 4.86 -0.68 0.01
CA VAL A 72 4.71 0.73 0.40
C VAL A 72 5.25 1.64 -0.71
N PHE A 73 4.36 2.42 -1.30
CA PHE A 73 4.64 3.50 -2.24
C PHE A 73 5.07 4.72 -1.45
N ILE A 74 6.31 5.14 -1.67
CA ILE A 74 6.95 6.24 -0.94
C ILE A 74 7.00 7.45 -1.87
N PRO A 75 6.09 8.43 -1.72
CA PRO A 75 6.16 9.70 -2.43
C PRO A 75 7.29 10.60 -1.89
N ASP A 76 7.48 11.75 -2.54
CA ASP A 76 8.22 12.86 -1.93
C ASP A 76 7.62 13.20 -0.56
N GLN A 77 8.45 13.39 0.46
CA GLN A 77 7.98 13.64 1.83
C GLN A 77 7.46 15.07 2.02
N SER A 78 7.60 15.95 1.03
CA SER A 78 6.89 17.22 0.96
C SER A 78 5.41 17.07 0.56
N ILE A 79 4.96 15.86 0.21
CA ILE A 79 3.58 15.62 -0.20
C ILE A 79 2.60 16.02 0.91
N ASN A 80 1.56 16.76 0.53
CA ASN A 80 0.50 17.12 1.47
C ASN A 80 -0.52 15.97 1.61
N ASN A 81 -1.43 16.09 2.58
CA ASN A 81 -2.46 15.06 2.85
C ASN A 81 -3.36 14.78 1.63
N ARG A 82 -3.63 15.80 0.80
CA ARG A 82 -4.48 15.66 -0.39
C ARG A 82 -3.76 14.86 -1.47
N GLY A 83 -2.48 15.13 -1.70
CA GLY A 83 -1.65 14.38 -2.65
C GLY A 83 -1.52 12.92 -2.25
N LEU A 84 -1.32 12.64 -0.95
CA LEU A 84 -1.24 11.27 -0.45
C LEU A 84 -2.58 10.53 -0.64
N LEU A 85 -3.70 11.19 -0.38
CA LEU A 85 -5.03 10.64 -0.60
C LEU A 85 -5.31 10.38 -2.09
N ILE A 86 -4.84 11.24 -2.98
CA ILE A 86 -4.97 11.02 -4.42
C ILE A 86 -4.19 9.79 -4.87
N LEU A 87 -2.97 9.63 -4.38
CA LEU A 87 -2.17 8.45 -4.68
C LEU A 87 -2.87 7.16 -4.21
N GLU A 88 -3.49 7.18 -3.03
CA GLU A 88 -4.35 6.10 -2.56
C GLU A 88 -5.47 5.77 -3.54
N TYR A 89 -6.19 6.80 -4.00
CA TYR A 89 -7.35 6.63 -4.86
C TYR A 89 -6.99 6.18 -6.27
N LEU A 90 -5.87 6.64 -6.81
CA LEU A 90 -5.32 6.14 -8.07
C LEU A 90 -4.98 4.65 -7.95
N LEU A 91 -4.32 4.24 -6.86
CA LEU A 91 -4.00 2.84 -6.61
C LEU A 91 -5.26 1.99 -6.42
N ILE A 92 -6.28 2.48 -5.70
CA ILE A 92 -7.57 1.78 -5.55
C ILE A 92 -8.29 1.65 -6.90
N TRP A 93 -8.34 2.71 -7.70
CA TRP A 93 -8.99 2.70 -9.01
C TRP A 93 -8.31 1.71 -9.96
N TYR A 94 -6.97 1.75 -9.98
CA TYR A 94 -6.17 0.94 -10.88
C TYR A 94 -6.12 -0.54 -10.45
N LEU A 95 -5.89 -0.82 -9.16
CA LEU A 95 -5.70 -2.19 -8.65
C LEU A 95 -6.99 -2.88 -8.24
N ARG A 96 -8.07 -2.13 -8.00
CA ARG A 96 -9.40 -2.64 -7.60
C ARG A 96 -9.34 -3.68 -6.46
N PRO A 97 -8.70 -3.36 -5.32
CA PRO A 97 -8.63 -4.25 -4.16
C PRO A 97 -10.03 -4.56 -3.60
N PRO A 98 -10.35 -5.83 -3.31
CA PRO A 98 -11.69 -6.24 -2.88
C PRO A 98 -12.07 -5.62 -1.52
N LYS A 99 -11.12 -5.48 -0.59
CA LYS A 99 -11.42 -4.98 0.75
C LYS A 99 -11.48 -3.45 0.82
N ASN A 100 -11.27 -2.70 -0.26
CA ASN A 100 -11.51 -1.24 -0.25
C ASN A 100 -12.97 -0.87 -0.47
N LEU A 101 -13.82 -1.81 -0.90
CA LEU A 101 -15.25 -1.60 -0.99
C LEU A 101 -15.93 -2.04 0.32
N PRO A 102 -16.87 -1.24 0.86
CA PRO A 102 -17.88 -1.76 1.77
C PRO A 102 -18.82 -2.70 0.99
N ASP A 103 -19.29 -3.77 1.62
CA ASP A 103 -20.26 -4.69 1.01
C ASP A 103 -21.48 -3.94 0.46
N GLY A 104 -21.84 -4.23 -0.80
CA GLY A 104 -23.01 -3.62 -1.47
C GLY A 104 -22.78 -2.25 -2.11
N LEU A 105 -21.55 -1.71 -2.08
CA LEU A 105 -21.22 -0.43 -2.70
C LEU A 105 -20.14 -0.61 -3.78
N GLY A 106 -20.49 -0.33 -5.04
CA GLY A 106 -19.53 -0.28 -6.15
C GLY A 106 -18.54 0.89 -6.05
N THR A 107 -18.80 1.84 -5.15
CA THR A 107 -17.92 2.94 -4.74
C THR A 107 -18.38 3.50 -3.39
N HIS A 108 -17.50 4.21 -2.70
CA HIS A 108 -17.92 5.18 -1.69
C HIS A 108 -17.75 6.60 -2.27
N TRP A 109 -18.62 7.53 -1.90
CA TRP A 109 -18.81 8.85 -2.54
C TRP A 109 -17.57 9.77 -2.61
N ARG A 110 -16.43 9.38 -2.00
CA ARG A 110 -15.14 10.10 -2.03
C ARG A 110 -14.13 9.50 -3.03
N TYR A 111 -14.42 8.36 -3.63
CA TYR A 111 -13.46 7.58 -4.43
C TYR A 111 -13.65 7.79 -5.94
N PHE A 112 -12.60 7.53 -6.72
CA PHE A 112 -12.72 7.33 -8.16
C PHE A 112 -13.58 6.10 -8.44
N TYR A 113 -14.56 6.22 -9.33
CA TYR A 113 -15.39 5.09 -9.69
C TYR A 113 -14.61 4.16 -10.60
N TRP A 114 -14.70 2.85 -10.36
CA TRP A 114 -14.00 1.86 -11.17
C TRP A 114 -14.40 1.89 -12.65
N SER A 115 -15.63 2.34 -12.94
CA SER A 115 -16.14 2.51 -14.31
C SER A 115 -15.66 3.79 -15.00
N TRP A 116 -15.02 4.72 -14.28
CA TRP A 116 -14.51 5.94 -14.87
C TRP A 116 -13.33 5.64 -15.79
N SER A 117 -13.29 6.36 -16.91
CA SER A 117 -12.14 6.35 -17.80
C SER A 117 -10.92 6.99 -17.12
N GLU A 118 -9.73 6.69 -17.65
CA GLU A 118 -8.50 7.29 -17.17
C GLU A 118 -8.54 8.83 -17.25
N GLU A 119 -9.11 9.38 -18.32
CA GLU A 119 -9.25 10.83 -18.53
C GLU A 119 -10.15 11.46 -17.47
N THR A 120 -11.24 10.78 -17.11
CA THR A 120 -12.14 11.23 -16.04
C THR A 120 -11.43 11.26 -14.70
N VAL A 121 -10.66 10.21 -14.39
CA VAL A 121 -9.85 10.14 -13.17
C VAL A 121 -8.81 11.25 -13.11
N LYS A 122 -8.08 11.49 -14.20
CA LYS A 122 -7.10 12.57 -14.31
C LYS A 122 -7.74 13.96 -14.14
N ALA A 123 -8.89 14.20 -14.76
CA ALA A 123 -9.63 15.45 -14.62
C ALA A 123 -10.02 15.71 -13.16
N VAL A 124 -10.57 14.71 -12.47
CA VAL A 124 -10.94 14.85 -11.06
C VAL A 124 -9.70 15.05 -10.16
N ALA A 125 -8.61 14.32 -10.42
CA ALA A 125 -7.35 14.47 -9.69
C ALA A 125 -6.79 15.90 -9.81
N ARG A 126 -6.89 16.50 -11.01
CA ARG A 126 -6.50 17.89 -11.24
C ARG A 126 -7.46 18.87 -10.55
N ASP A 127 -8.75 18.80 -10.85
CA ASP A 127 -9.72 19.83 -10.47
C ASP A 127 -9.97 19.89 -8.96
N LYS A 128 -9.99 18.73 -8.29
CA LYS A 128 -10.31 18.65 -6.86
C LYS A 128 -9.08 18.62 -5.96
N TYR A 129 -7.92 18.27 -6.50
CA TYR A 129 -6.75 17.94 -5.68
C TYR A 129 -5.42 18.49 -6.20
N ASP A 130 -5.42 19.28 -7.28
CA ASP A 130 -4.24 19.94 -7.86
C ASP A 130 -3.12 18.97 -8.24
N SER A 131 -3.47 17.72 -8.59
CA SER A 131 -2.53 16.70 -9.04
C SER A 131 -2.57 16.62 -10.57
N ILE A 132 -1.53 17.14 -11.22
CA ILE A 132 -1.43 17.16 -12.69
C ILE A 132 -0.71 15.89 -13.15
N ILE A 133 -1.49 14.96 -13.73
CA ILE A 133 -0.98 13.72 -14.34
C ILE A 133 -0.99 13.89 -15.85
N THR A 134 0.18 14.10 -16.45
CA THR A 134 0.34 14.33 -17.90
C THR A 134 0.54 13.04 -18.70
N THR A 135 1.02 11.98 -18.05
CA THR A 135 1.24 10.63 -18.61
C THR A 135 0.01 9.75 -18.42
N SER A 136 0.08 8.45 -18.76
CA SER A 136 -0.94 7.49 -18.29
C SER A 136 -0.93 7.36 -16.76
N VAL A 137 -2.05 6.91 -16.16
CA VAL A 137 -2.09 6.68 -14.70
C VAL A 137 -1.11 5.57 -14.32
N GLU A 138 -0.98 4.54 -15.15
CA GLU A 138 0.01 3.49 -14.95
C GLU A 138 1.44 4.02 -14.91
N GLU A 139 1.82 4.85 -15.89
CA GLU A 139 3.16 5.43 -15.96
C GLU A 139 3.44 6.33 -14.76
N TYR A 140 2.46 7.12 -14.34
CA TYR A 140 2.54 7.92 -13.12
C TYR A 140 2.75 7.05 -11.87
N LEU A 141 2.00 5.95 -11.72
CA LEU A 141 2.15 5.04 -10.58
C LEU A 141 3.49 4.29 -10.58
N ARG A 142 4.09 4.06 -11.75
CA ARG A 142 5.43 3.47 -11.90
C ARG A 142 6.56 4.39 -11.45
N SER A 143 6.34 5.71 -11.35
CA SER A 143 7.40 6.64 -10.94
C SER A 143 7.71 6.62 -9.44
N PHE A 144 6.86 5.96 -8.63
CA PHE A 144 7.05 5.90 -7.19
C PHE A 144 8.01 4.79 -6.79
N ARG A 145 8.82 5.07 -5.78
CA ARG A 145 9.64 4.05 -5.12
C ARG A 145 8.73 3.15 -4.29
N ILE A 146 8.94 1.85 -4.38
CA ILE A 146 8.14 0.85 -3.66
C ILE A 146 9.06 0.05 -2.74
N LYS A 147 8.65 -0.09 -1.49
CA LYS A 147 9.33 -0.92 -0.50
C LYS A 147 8.42 -2.07 -0.09
N ARG A 148 8.84 -3.30 -0.38
CA ARG A 148 8.14 -4.51 0.10
C ARG A 148 8.60 -4.88 1.49
N ILE A 149 7.65 -5.18 2.35
CA ILE A 149 7.88 -5.69 3.71
C ILE A 149 7.20 -7.05 3.82
N HIS A 150 8.01 -8.05 4.12
CA HIS A 150 7.55 -9.41 4.34
C HIS A 150 7.13 -9.57 5.79
N ARG A 151 6.04 -10.29 6.02
CA ARG A 151 5.61 -10.65 7.36
C ARG A 151 6.55 -11.72 7.92
N ALA A 152 7.12 -11.45 9.10
CA ALA A 152 8.05 -12.32 9.80
C ALA A 152 7.36 -13.08 10.94
N TYR A 153 7.78 -14.33 11.11
CA TYR A 153 7.25 -15.28 12.09
C TYR A 153 8.40 -15.86 12.90
N GLU A 154 8.14 -16.09 14.19
CA GLU A 154 9.00 -16.85 15.08
C GLU A 154 8.82 -18.36 14.83
N SER A 155 9.69 -19.19 15.41
CA SER A 155 9.64 -20.65 15.25
C SER A 155 8.36 -21.30 15.78
N ASP A 156 7.66 -20.64 16.70
CA ASP A 156 6.39 -21.11 17.27
C ASP A 156 5.17 -20.68 16.42
N GLY A 157 5.40 -20.05 15.27
CA GLY A 157 4.36 -19.54 14.38
C GLY A 157 3.75 -18.21 14.82
N SER A 158 4.16 -17.65 15.97
CA SER A 158 3.74 -16.32 16.38
C SER A 158 4.45 -15.25 15.55
N PHE A 159 3.86 -14.06 15.44
CA PHE A 159 4.50 -12.97 14.72
C PHE A 159 5.76 -12.50 15.44
N THR A 160 6.82 -12.25 14.67
CA THR A 160 8.01 -11.56 15.18
C THR A 160 7.59 -10.21 15.77
N LYS A 161 8.06 -9.93 16.99
CA LYS A 161 7.78 -8.68 17.71
C LYS A 161 9.01 -7.79 17.83
N TYR A 162 10.20 -8.39 17.93
CA TYR A 162 11.41 -7.68 18.29
C TYR A 162 12.53 -7.94 17.27
N GLY A 163 13.29 -6.89 16.97
CA GLY A 163 14.44 -6.98 16.06
C GLY A 163 15.40 -5.82 16.23
N SER A 164 16.41 -5.78 15.37
CA SER A 164 17.29 -4.62 15.23
C SER A 164 16.52 -3.49 14.54
N ILE A 165 16.74 -2.24 14.98
CA ILE A 165 16.28 -1.09 14.20
C ILE A 165 17.04 -1.11 12.89
N ARG A 166 16.31 -1.10 11.79
CA ARG A 166 16.88 -0.81 10.49
C ARG A 166 16.80 0.68 10.30
N GLU A 167 17.90 1.30 9.87
CA GLU A 167 17.84 2.68 9.38
C GLU A 167 16.84 2.75 8.22
N VAL A 168 16.45 3.98 7.85
CA VAL A 168 15.68 4.22 6.64
C VAL A 168 16.57 3.87 5.44
N GLY A 169 16.68 2.57 5.20
CA GLY A 169 17.39 1.96 4.10
C GLY A 169 16.39 1.69 3.00
N PHE A 170 16.64 2.31 1.87
CA PHE A 170 15.97 1.98 0.63
C PHE A 170 16.83 0.95 -0.06
N ILE A 171 16.26 -0.22 -0.33
CA ILE A 171 16.81 -1.08 -1.37
C ILE A 171 16.02 -0.69 -2.61
N ASP A 172 16.62 0.09 -3.51
CA ASP A 172 16.07 0.25 -4.85
C ASP A 172 16.27 -1.10 -5.55
N GLU A 173 15.29 -1.98 -5.40
CA GLU A 173 15.27 -3.23 -6.14
C GLU A 173 14.82 -2.92 -7.58
N SER A 174 15.67 -3.27 -8.54
CA SER A 174 15.31 -3.23 -9.95
C SER A 174 14.05 -4.06 -10.19
N CYS A 175 13.10 -3.54 -10.97
CA CYS A 175 11.91 -4.26 -11.41
C CYS A 175 12.31 -5.53 -12.18
N LEU A 176 12.23 -6.69 -11.54
CA LEU A 176 12.50 -7.98 -12.18
C LEU A 176 11.20 -8.51 -12.78
N ASN A 177 11.12 -8.89 -14.06
CA ASN A 177 9.86 -9.41 -14.63
C ASN A 177 9.45 -10.83 -14.16
N ASN A 178 9.82 -11.24 -12.94
CA ASN A 178 9.57 -12.57 -12.35
C ASN A 178 8.54 -12.53 -11.19
N SER A 179 8.26 -13.67 -10.56
CA SER A 179 7.28 -13.81 -9.46
C SER A 179 7.70 -13.19 -8.12
N VAL A 180 8.94 -12.71 -7.99
CA VAL A 180 9.48 -12.11 -6.74
C VAL A 180 9.50 -10.58 -6.82
N CYS A 181 9.17 -10.04 -7.99
CA CYS A 181 9.23 -8.63 -8.33
C CYS A 181 8.45 -7.68 -7.41
N THR A 182 9.08 -6.55 -7.08
CA THR A 182 8.59 -5.51 -6.15
C THR A 182 8.10 -4.22 -6.83
N CYS A 183 8.28 -4.07 -8.15
CA CYS A 183 7.84 -2.87 -8.86
C CYS A 183 6.33 -2.86 -9.15
N PHE A 184 5.81 -1.67 -9.47
CA PHE A 184 4.39 -1.48 -9.79
C PHE A 184 3.91 -2.39 -10.93
N HIS A 185 4.74 -2.59 -11.97
CA HIS A 185 4.39 -3.44 -13.10
C HIS A 185 4.00 -4.87 -12.66
N CYS A 186 4.68 -5.42 -11.67
CA CYS A 186 4.40 -6.77 -11.19
C CYS A 186 3.15 -6.83 -10.32
N ILE A 187 2.94 -5.81 -9.47
CA ILE A 187 1.71 -5.64 -8.69
C ILE A 187 0.49 -5.53 -9.65
N ALA A 188 0.62 -4.76 -10.73
CA ALA A 188 -0.42 -4.58 -11.75
C ALA A 188 -0.70 -5.87 -12.54
N ARG A 189 0.36 -6.56 -12.98
CA ARG A 189 0.25 -7.80 -13.77
C ARG A 189 -0.45 -8.92 -13.01
N GLU A 190 -0.13 -9.10 -11.73
CA GLU A 190 -0.78 -10.09 -10.86
C GLU A 190 -2.30 -9.86 -10.80
N ARG A 191 -2.75 -8.59 -10.77
CA ARG A 191 -4.17 -8.26 -10.78
C ARG A 191 -4.85 -8.55 -12.12
N HIS A 192 -4.23 -8.17 -13.24
CA HIS A 192 -4.81 -8.42 -14.56
C HIS A 192 -5.04 -9.92 -14.78
N ASN A 193 -4.11 -10.76 -14.32
CA ASN A 193 -4.28 -12.21 -14.40
C ASN A 193 -5.43 -12.75 -13.53
N VAL A 194 -5.82 -12.06 -12.45
CA VAL A 194 -6.94 -12.46 -11.59
C VAL A 194 -8.29 -11.93 -12.10
N ILE A 195 -8.33 -10.80 -12.83
CA ILE A 195 -9.59 -10.28 -13.40
C ILE A 195 -9.95 -11.00 -14.70
N PHE A 196 -8.95 -11.31 -15.53
CA PHE A 196 -9.16 -11.67 -16.94
C PHE A 196 -8.80 -13.13 -17.28
N ASN A 197 -8.37 -13.96 -16.31
CA ASN A 197 -8.22 -15.41 -16.51
C ASN A 197 -9.29 -16.23 -15.75
N ASP A 198 -10.32 -15.58 -15.21
CA ASP A 198 -11.53 -16.24 -14.71
C ASP A 198 -12.64 -16.32 -15.80
N ASP A 199 -12.27 -16.16 -17.09
CA ASP A 199 -13.11 -16.44 -18.27
C ASP A 199 -12.71 -17.77 -18.93
#